data_AF-A0A3D3XB06-F1
#
_entry.id   AF-A0A3D3XB06-F1
#
_cell.length_a   1.000
_cell.length_b   1.000
_cell.length_c   1.000
_cell.angle_alpha   90.00
_cell.angle_beta   90.00
_cell.angle_gamma   90.00
#
_symmetry.space_group_name_H-M   'P 1'
#
loop_
_entity.id
_entity.type
_entity.pdbx_description
1 polymer ?
#
loop_
_entity_poly.entity_id
_entity_poly.type
_entity_poly.pdbx_seq_one_letter_code
_entity_poly.pdbx_strand_id
1 'polypeptide(L)'
;ALETLYELSKSGPPAQSAWDLGTAWDWFLRGKSIFVFSWGDVGSLVQDESRSKIKGKLGASVLPGSYEVYDMNNNRWVKLDKPNIAGNTTGGSWQGVISAKSKNPEVVYSLYALMATEPVSMWNVNRGWTGVDPGVEIHFLPPVGSASVLGYIKEGFHESDLMYYLDAYHKNFFADQMLPYLRINGTEEYWRALDQNLSETMIGRMKPKEALDRTYKEWNEITERRGKSKQLEQYQQAVGYKK
;
A
#
# COMPACT_ATOMS: atom_id res chain seq x y z
N ALA A 1 6.81 -14.82 7.74
CA ALA A 1 5.96 -13.64 7.50
C ALA A 1 4.53 -13.83 8.00
N LEU A 2 3.71 -14.73 7.40
CA LEU A 2 2.32 -14.93 7.84
C LEU A 2 2.19 -15.41 9.29
N GLU A 3 3.12 -16.26 9.75
CA GLU A 3 3.19 -16.65 11.17
C GLU A 3 3.38 -15.45 12.09
N THR A 4 4.30 -14.55 11.76
CA THR A 4 4.52 -13.29 12.50
C THR A 4 3.26 -12.43 12.51
N LEU A 5 2.59 -12.26 11.36
CA LEU A 5 1.34 -11.50 11.29
C LEU A 5 0.23 -12.14 12.13
N TYR A 6 0.12 -13.46 12.10
CA TYR A 6 -0.83 -14.21 12.90
C TYR A 6 -0.55 -14.10 14.41
N GLU A 7 0.71 -14.09 14.84
CA GLU A 7 1.04 -13.86 16.25
C GLU A 7 0.79 -12.40 16.67
N LEU A 8 1.12 -11.43 15.83
CA LEU A 8 0.84 -10.01 16.07
C LEU A 8 -0.67 -9.74 16.19
N SER A 9 -1.50 -10.44 15.42
CA SER A 9 -2.95 -10.28 15.46
C SER A 9 -3.56 -10.58 16.84
N LYS A 10 -2.88 -11.39 17.66
CA LYS A 10 -3.31 -11.72 19.02
C LYS A 10 -3.05 -10.59 20.03
N SER A 11 -2.26 -9.59 19.65
CA SER A 11 -1.94 -8.44 20.49
C SER A 11 -2.96 -7.29 20.38
N GLY A 12 -3.92 -7.41 19.46
CA GLY A 12 -5.01 -6.44 19.27
C GLY A 12 -6.37 -7.01 19.67
N PRO A 13 -7.44 -6.19 19.59
CA PRO A 13 -8.79 -6.65 19.88
C PRO A 13 -9.23 -7.71 18.85
N PRO A 14 -9.93 -8.79 19.24
CA PRO A 14 -10.33 -9.87 18.31
C PRO A 14 -11.12 -9.38 17.10
N ALA A 15 -11.93 -8.33 17.28
CA ALA A 15 -12.74 -7.72 16.23
C ALA A 15 -11.91 -7.14 15.06
N GLN A 16 -10.61 -6.87 15.26
CA GLN A 16 -9.75 -6.28 14.24
C GLN A 16 -9.61 -7.10 12.97
N SER A 17 -9.80 -8.43 13.07
CA SER A 17 -9.80 -9.35 11.94
C SER A 17 -10.93 -9.09 10.93
N ALA A 18 -11.97 -8.36 11.34
CA ALA A 18 -13.14 -8.03 10.51
C ALA A 18 -13.27 -6.53 10.23
N TRP A 19 -12.29 -5.71 10.62
CA TRP A 19 -12.34 -4.27 10.39
C TRP A 19 -12.08 -3.95 8.92
N ASP A 20 -12.86 -3.00 8.40
CA ASP A 20 -12.48 -2.26 7.21
C ASP A 20 -11.40 -1.20 7.54
N LEU A 21 -10.90 -0.53 6.51
CA LEU A 21 -9.91 0.53 6.66
C LEU A 21 -10.41 1.63 7.61
N GLY A 22 -11.65 2.10 7.41
CA GLY A 22 -12.21 3.19 8.21
C GLY A 22 -12.27 2.86 9.70
N THR A 23 -12.68 1.65 10.06
CA THR A 23 -12.76 1.18 11.45
C THR A 23 -11.36 1.09 12.08
N ALA A 24 -10.39 0.55 11.35
CA ALA A 24 -9.00 0.46 11.81
C ALA A 24 -8.38 1.86 12.01
N TRP A 25 -8.62 2.79 11.08
CA TRP A 25 -8.18 4.19 11.20
C TRP A 25 -8.79 4.86 12.41
N ASP A 26 -10.12 4.79 12.57
CA ASP A 26 -10.82 5.40 13.69
C ASP A 26 -10.31 4.86 15.04
N TRP A 27 -9.94 3.58 15.12
CA TRP A 27 -9.33 3.00 16.31
C TRP A 27 -7.98 3.66 16.65
N PHE A 28 -7.10 3.78 15.65
CA PHE A 28 -5.78 4.42 15.79
C PHE A 28 -5.88 5.92 16.10
N LEU A 29 -6.69 6.66 15.35
CA LEU A 29 -6.91 8.10 15.51
C LEU A 29 -7.44 8.47 16.90
N ARG A 30 -8.18 7.56 17.55
CA ARG A 30 -8.66 7.72 18.94
C ARG A 30 -7.61 7.35 20.00
N GLY A 31 -6.39 7.02 19.59
CA GLY A 31 -5.27 6.66 20.47
C GLY A 31 -5.38 5.26 21.07
N LYS A 32 -6.09 4.34 20.43
CA LYS A 32 -6.33 2.98 20.96
C LYS A 32 -5.35 1.91 20.44
N SER A 33 -4.42 2.28 19.56
CA SER A 33 -3.31 1.43 19.15
C SER A 33 -2.04 2.26 18.95
N ILE A 34 -0.89 1.60 19.08
CA ILE A 34 0.43 2.22 18.85
C ILE A 34 0.79 2.17 17.36
N PHE A 35 0.28 1.17 16.64
CA PHE A 35 0.49 1.00 15.21
C PHE A 35 -0.85 0.92 14.47
N VAL A 36 -0.83 1.40 13.23
CA VAL A 36 -1.82 1.11 12.19
C VAL A 36 -1.03 0.85 10.91
N PHE A 37 -1.21 -0.34 10.33
CA PHE A 37 -0.60 -0.67 9.04
C PHE A 37 -1.56 -0.21 7.95
N SER A 38 -1.22 0.87 7.23
CA SER A 38 -2.16 1.46 6.29
C SER A 38 -1.54 2.31 5.19
N TRP A 39 -2.42 2.87 4.37
CA TRP A 39 -2.17 3.86 3.32
C TRP A 39 -2.01 5.27 3.90
N GLY A 40 -1.78 6.26 3.03
CA GLY A 40 -1.33 7.59 3.44
C GLY A 40 -2.41 8.43 4.07
N ASP A 41 -3.67 8.08 3.85
CA ASP A 41 -4.84 8.77 4.36
C ASP A 41 -4.68 9.11 5.85
N VAL A 42 -4.10 8.19 6.63
CA VAL A 42 -3.90 8.34 8.07
C VAL A 42 -3.10 9.61 8.41
N GLY A 43 -2.06 9.95 7.64
CA GLY A 43 -1.20 11.10 7.95
C GLY A 43 -1.94 12.44 7.93
N SER A 44 -2.82 12.62 6.95
CA SER A 44 -3.68 13.80 6.82
C SER A 44 -4.94 13.69 7.69
N LEU A 45 -5.51 12.51 7.88
CA LEU A 45 -6.64 12.28 8.81
C LEU A 45 -6.27 12.57 10.27
N VAL A 46 -5.02 12.35 10.67
CA VAL A 46 -4.52 12.72 12.00
C VAL A 46 -4.68 14.21 12.29
N GLN A 47 -4.64 15.06 11.26
CA GLN A 47 -4.68 16.51 11.40
C GLN A 47 -6.08 17.06 11.69
N ASP A 48 -7.13 16.28 11.41
CA ASP A 48 -8.53 16.61 11.70
C ASP A 48 -8.88 16.30 13.17
N GLU A 49 -8.77 17.32 14.03
CA GLU A 49 -9.02 17.21 15.47
C GLU A 49 -10.50 16.94 15.83
N SER A 50 -11.43 17.05 14.88
CA SER A 50 -12.82 16.62 15.10
C SER A 50 -12.94 15.08 15.20
N ARG A 51 -11.95 14.35 14.66
CA ARG A 51 -11.90 12.88 14.62
C ARG A 51 -10.68 12.30 15.33
N SER A 52 -9.54 12.98 15.24
CA SER A 52 -8.25 12.55 15.76
C SER A 52 -7.95 13.13 17.14
N LYS A 53 -7.33 12.32 18.00
CA LYS A 53 -6.80 12.73 19.31
C LYS A 53 -5.26 12.74 19.36
N ILE A 54 -4.62 12.51 18.23
CA ILE A 54 -3.19 12.21 18.14
C ILE A 54 -2.40 13.16 17.23
N LYS A 55 -2.98 14.30 16.85
CA LYS A 55 -2.25 15.38 16.17
C LYS A 55 -1.03 15.81 16.99
N GLY A 56 0.10 15.95 16.31
CA GLY A 56 1.41 16.25 16.92
C GLY A 56 2.06 15.06 17.63
N LYS A 57 1.50 13.85 17.49
CA LYS A 57 2.00 12.62 18.10
C LYS A 57 2.20 11.50 17.07
N LEU A 58 2.14 11.81 15.78
CA LEU A 58 2.29 10.83 14.71
C LEU A 58 3.78 10.59 14.44
N GLY A 59 4.18 9.33 14.54
CA GLY A 59 5.36 8.80 13.85
C GLY A 59 4.92 8.03 12.60
N ALA A 60 5.78 8.02 11.59
CA ALA A 60 5.57 7.23 10.38
C ALA A 60 6.91 6.62 9.94
N SER A 61 6.83 5.43 9.33
CA SER A 61 7.96 4.70 8.79
C SER A 61 7.49 3.83 7.64
N VAL A 62 8.40 3.50 6.73
CA VAL A 62 8.24 2.37 5.82
C VAL A 62 7.99 1.08 6.60
N LEU A 63 7.37 0.09 5.94
CA LEU A 63 7.18 -1.24 6.53
C LEU A 63 8.53 -1.87 6.89
N PRO A 64 8.62 -2.60 8.02
CA PRO A 64 9.83 -3.33 8.37
C PRO A 64 10.27 -4.30 7.26
N GLY A 65 11.55 -4.28 6.93
CA GLY A 65 12.15 -5.21 5.97
C GLY A 65 12.47 -6.58 6.59
N SER A 66 12.97 -7.50 5.75
CA SER A 66 13.39 -8.84 6.17
C SER A 66 14.89 -9.05 5.98
N TYR A 67 15.56 -9.63 6.97
CA TYR A 67 16.96 -10.09 6.83
C TYR A 67 17.07 -11.39 6.05
N GLU A 68 15.97 -12.14 5.92
CA GLU A 68 15.94 -13.39 5.18
C GLU A 68 15.07 -13.23 3.94
N VAL A 69 15.65 -13.52 2.79
CA VAL A 69 14.99 -13.43 1.48
C VAL A 69 15.20 -14.73 0.73
N TYR A 70 14.24 -15.09 -0.13
CA TYR A 70 14.38 -16.24 -1.01
C TYR A 70 14.96 -15.80 -2.35
N ASP A 71 16.15 -16.30 -2.67
CA ASP A 71 16.80 -16.09 -3.95
C ASP A 71 16.23 -17.08 -4.97
N MET A 72 15.32 -16.58 -5.82
CA MET A 72 14.67 -17.35 -6.87
C MET A 72 15.64 -17.84 -7.97
N ASN A 73 16.80 -17.19 -8.15
CA ASN A 73 17.76 -17.60 -9.17
C ASN A 73 18.57 -18.82 -8.72
N ASN A 74 18.93 -18.85 -7.44
CA ASN A 74 19.70 -19.95 -6.84
C ASN A 74 18.84 -20.93 -6.02
N ASN A 75 17.53 -20.71 -5.97
CA ASN A 75 16.54 -21.51 -5.24
C ASN A 75 16.90 -21.76 -3.76
N ARG A 76 17.37 -20.73 -3.05
CA ARG A 76 17.80 -20.84 -1.65
C ARG A 76 17.41 -19.62 -0.83
N TRP A 77 17.24 -19.83 0.48
CA TRP A 77 17.16 -18.72 1.43
C TRP A 77 18.54 -18.10 1.64
N VAL A 78 18.57 -16.76 1.66
CA VAL A 78 19.77 -15.96 1.88
C VAL A 78 19.52 -15.02 3.06
N LYS A 79 20.51 -14.95 3.95
CA LYS A 79 20.55 -13.98 5.04
C LYS A 79 21.38 -12.77 4.61
N LEU A 80 20.83 -11.58 4.81
CA LEU A 80 21.43 -10.30 4.44
C LEU A 80 22.02 -9.61 5.67
N ASP A 81 23.02 -8.73 5.45
CA ASP A 81 23.60 -7.90 6.53
C ASP A 81 22.70 -6.73 6.91
N LYS A 82 21.84 -6.30 5.99
CA LYS A 82 20.84 -5.24 6.17
C LYS A 82 19.46 -5.78 5.76
N PRO A 83 18.37 -5.32 6.38
CA PRO A 83 17.04 -5.80 6.02
C PRO A 83 16.68 -5.37 4.60
N ASN A 84 16.14 -6.29 3.80
CA ASN A 84 15.51 -5.99 2.52
C ASN A 84 14.19 -5.27 2.77
N ILE A 85 14.16 -3.96 2.50
CA ILE A 85 12.96 -3.13 2.55
C ILE A 85 12.40 -3.06 1.13
N ALA A 86 11.19 -3.58 0.95
CA ALA A 86 10.47 -3.44 -0.31
C ALA A 86 9.48 -2.27 -0.18
N GLY A 87 9.63 -1.29 -1.07
CA GLY A 87 8.60 -0.30 -1.32
C GLY A 87 7.31 -0.98 -1.72
N ASN A 88 6.20 -0.40 -1.31
CA ASN A 88 4.89 -0.98 -1.53
C ASN A 88 3.91 0.08 -2.03
N THR A 89 3.48 -0.07 -3.28
CA THR A 89 2.40 0.73 -3.87
C THR A 89 1.10 -0.06 -4.01
N THR A 90 1.03 -1.29 -3.48
CA THR A 90 -0.07 -2.24 -3.71
C THR A 90 -1.36 -1.69 -3.13
N GLY A 91 -2.21 -1.10 -3.98
CA GLY A 91 -3.44 -0.41 -3.59
C GLY A 91 -3.34 1.11 -3.52
N GLY A 92 -2.16 1.71 -3.71
CA GLY A 92 -1.89 3.14 -3.54
C GLY A 92 -1.61 3.94 -4.82
N SER A 93 -1.63 3.34 -6.01
CA SER A 93 -1.52 4.08 -7.29
C SER A 93 -2.88 4.27 -7.95
N TRP A 94 -3.81 4.92 -7.24
CA TRP A 94 -5.13 5.25 -7.79
C TRP A 94 -4.94 6.29 -8.87
N GLN A 95 -5.31 5.93 -10.10
CA GLN A 95 -5.18 6.81 -11.24
C GLN A 95 -6.46 6.75 -12.07
N GLY A 96 -6.82 7.90 -12.63
CA GLY A 96 -7.94 7.97 -13.57
C GLY A 96 -7.72 7.02 -14.74
N VAL A 97 -8.73 6.20 -15.04
CA VAL A 97 -8.72 5.31 -16.22
C VAL A 97 -9.84 5.70 -17.17
N ILE A 98 -9.49 5.91 -18.43
CA ILE A 98 -10.47 6.21 -19.47
C ILE A 98 -10.86 4.90 -20.15
N SER A 99 -12.12 4.51 -20.02
CA SER A 99 -12.64 3.34 -20.73
C SER A 99 -12.48 3.52 -22.24
N ALA A 100 -11.95 2.50 -22.92
CA ALA A 100 -11.88 2.45 -24.38
C ALA A 100 -13.29 2.49 -25.04
N LYS A 101 -14.36 2.30 -24.27
CA LYS A 101 -15.75 2.39 -24.71
C LYS A 101 -16.41 3.73 -24.35
N SER A 102 -15.66 4.68 -23.77
CA SER A 102 -16.21 5.98 -23.41
C SER A 102 -16.72 6.71 -24.64
N LYS A 103 -17.93 7.28 -24.55
CA LYS A 103 -18.47 8.15 -25.60
C LYS A 103 -17.88 9.56 -25.55
N ASN A 104 -17.21 9.93 -24.44
CA ASN A 104 -16.66 11.26 -24.21
C ASN A 104 -15.25 11.17 -23.59
N PRO A 105 -14.27 10.52 -24.25
CA PRO A 105 -12.94 10.31 -23.67
C PRO A 105 -12.22 11.64 -23.36
N GLU A 106 -12.36 12.65 -24.21
CA GLU A 106 -11.74 13.97 -24.03
C GLU A 106 -12.26 14.72 -22.80
N VAL A 107 -13.55 14.57 -22.47
CA VAL A 107 -14.15 15.19 -21.28
C VAL A 107 -13.61 14.53 -20.01
N VAL A 108 -13.52 13.20 -20.02
CA VAL A 108 -12.94 12.45 -18.89
C VAL A 108 -11.46 12.79 -18.72
N TYR A 109 -10.72 12.89 -19.83
CA TYR A 109 -9.34 13.36 -19.82
C TYR A 109 -9.22 14.77 -19.23
N SER A 110 -10.06 15.71 -19.66
CA SER A 110 -10.05 17.09 -19.16
C SER A 110 -10.30 17.17 -17.65
N LEU A 111 -11.20 16.33 -17.13
CA LEU A 111 -11.43 16.21 -15.68
C LEU A 111 -10.18 15.69 -14.96
N TYR A 112 -9.56 14.62 -15.45
CA TYR A 112 -8.34 14.10 -14.82
C TYR A 112 -7.17 15.08 -14.92
N ALA A 113 -7.03 15.79 -16.03
CA ALA A 113 -6.04 16.85 -16.20
C ALA A 113 -6.25 17.99 -15.19
N LEU A 114 -7.50 18.41 -14.96
CA LEU A 114 -7.82 19.39 -13.92
C LEU A 114 -7.41 18.88 -12.53
N MET A 115 -7.74 17.63 -12.19
CA MET A 115 -7.38 17.01 -10.92
C MET A 115 -5.88 16.90 -10.70
N ALA A 116 -5.11 16.77 -11.79
CA ALA A 116 -3.65 16.68 -11.77
C ALA A 116 -2.94 18.05 -11.74
N THR A 117 -3.67 19.18 -11.82
CA THR A 117 -3.06 20.50 -11.65
C THR A 117 -2.51 20.67 -10.24
N GLU A 118 -1.38 21.34 -10.10
CA GLU A 118 -0.71 21.53 -8.80
C GLU A 118 -1.64 22.07 -7.70
N PRO A 119 -2.49 23.10 -7.91
CA PRO A 119 -3.40 23.58 -6.87
C PRO A 119 -4.40 22.51 -6.40
N VAL A 120 -4.94 21.70 -7.32
CA VAL A 120 -5.92 20.65 -6.97
C VAL A 120 -5.22 19.46 -6.32
N SER A 121 -4.05 19.07 -6.83
CA SER A 121 -3.24 17.99 -6.26
C SER A 121 -2.80 18.33 -4.83
N MET A 122 -2.30 19.55 -4.61
CA MET A 122 -1.92 20.05 -3.28
C MET A 122 -3.13 20.14 -2.35
N TRP A 123 -4.29 20.56 -2.84
CA TRP A 123 -5.49 20.56 -2.00
C TRP A 123 -5.90 19.14 -1.58
N ASN A 124 -5.87 18.18 -2.50
CA ASN A 124 -6.24 16.79 -2.21
C ASN A 124 -5.29 16.16 -1.19
N VAL A 125 -3.97 16.25 -1.38
CA VAL A 125 -2.99 15.63 -0.48
C VAL A 125 -3.06 16.17 0.96
N ASN A 126 -3.57 17.39 1.13
CA ASN A 126 -3.77 18.01 2.43
C ASN A 126 -5.06 17.56 3.14
N ARG A 127 -5.92 16.79 2.48
CA ARG A 127 -7.25 16.39 3.00
C ARG A 127 -7.43 14.88 2.92
N GLY A 128 -7.28 14.20 4.05
CA GLY A 128 -7.26 12.73 4.09
C GLY A 128 -8.53 12.03 3.61
N TRP A 129 -9.68 12.68 3.63
CA TRP A 129 -10.91 12.09 3.09
C TRP A 129 -10.95 12.07 1.55
N THR A 130 -10.03 12.75 0.86
CA THR A 130 -9.95 12.74 -0.60
C THR A 130 -9.34 11.45 -1.15
N GLY A 131 -8.65 10.67 -0.31
CA GLY A 131 -7.97 9.45 -0.74
C GLY A 131 -6.69 9.68 -1.55
N VAL A 132 -6.14 10.90 -1.54
CA VAL A 132 -4.91 11.25 -2.26
C VAL A 132 -3.77 11.43 -1.27
N ASP A 133 -2.71 10.65 -1.50
CA ASP A 133 -1.51 10.63 -0.66
C ASP A 133 -0.32 11.36 -1.33
N PRO A 134 0.72 11.74 -0.55
CA PRO A 134 1.97 12.27 -1.10
C PRO A 134 2.66 11.23 -1.99
N GLY A 135 2.57 11.38 -3.31
CA GLY A 135 3.17 10.44 -4.26
C GLY A 135 3.85 11.06 -5.47
N VAL A 136 3.83 12.39 -5.60
CA VAL A 136 4.52 13.11 -6.69
C VAL A 136 5.46 14.16 -6.11
N GLU A 137 6.46 14.55 -6.91
CA GLU A 137 7.56 15.43 -6.49
C GLU A 137 7.06 16.71 -5.78
N ILE A 138 6.05 17.38 -6.33
CA ILE A 138 5.49 18.62 -5.77
C ILE A 138 4.89 18.48 -4.36
N HIS A 139 4.61 17.26 -3.89
CA HIS A 139 4.07 17.02 -2.54
C HIS A 139 5.17 16.94 -1.48
N PHE A 140 6.43 16.74 -1.88
CA PHE A 140 7.53 16.56 -0.95
C PHE A 140 8.27 17.88 -0.69
N LEU A 141 8.89 17.97 0.48
CA LEU A 141 9.75 19.10 0.84
C LEU A 141 11.09 19.04 0.07
N PRO A 142 11.80 20.16 -0.09
CA PRO A 142 13.17 20.17 -0.57
C PRO A 142 14.08 19.24 0.27
N PRO A 143 15.10 18.60 -0.34
CA PRO A 143 15.52 18.74 -1.74
C PRO A 143 14.75 17.84 -2.73
N VAL A 144 13.79 17.04 -2.25
CA VAL A 144 13.04 16.10 -3.10
C VAL A 144 12.05 16.85 -3.97
N GLY A 145 11.34 17.81 -3.40
CA GLY A 145 10.22 18.49 -4.07
C GLY A 145 10.15 19.98 -3.81
N SER A 146 9.03 20.57 -4.23
CA SER A 146 8.77 22.01 -4.15
C SER A 146 7.81 22.43 -3.03
N ALA A 147 7.26 21.49 -2.25
CA ALA A 147 6.37 21.83 -1.15
C ALA A 147 7.11 22.59 -0.04
N SER A 148 6.37 23.28 0.82
CA SER A 148 6.94 23.98 1.98
C SER A 148 6.24 23.58 3.26
N VAL A 149 7.00 23.53 4.37
CA VAL A 149 6.48 23.28 5.72
C VAL A 149 5.37 24.28 6.05
N LEU A 150 5.58 25.57 5.75
CA LEU A 150 4.58 26.62 5.97
C LEU A 150 3.30 26.40 5.15
N GLY A 151 3.39 25.83 3.94
CA GLY A 151 2.22 25.48 3.13
C GLY A 151 1.35 24.43 3.82
N TYR A 152 1.95 23.35 4.29
CA TYR A 152 1.25 22.30 5.03
C TYR A 152 0.70 22.77 6.39
N ILE A 153 1.45 23.61 7.12
CA ILE A 153 0.97 24.19 8.39
C ILE A 153 -0.27 25.06 8.16
N LYS A 154 -0.33 25.83 7.07
CA LYS A 154 -1.52 26.61 6.71
C LYS A 154 -2.75 25.74 6.46
N GLU A 155 -2.55 24.52 5.95
CA GLU A 155 -3.61 23.51 5.78
C GLU A 155 -3.91 22.70 7.05
N GLY A 156 -3.24 23.03 8.16
CA GLY A 156 -3.54 22.49 9.49
C GLY A 156 -2.65 21.34 9.94
N PHE A 157 -1.59 20.99 9.19
CA PHE A 157 -0.63 19.98 9.62
C PHE A 157 0.18 20.44 10.84
N HIS A 158 0.41 19.52 11.76
CA HIS A 158 1.46 19.65 12.75
C HIS A 158 2.83 19.35 12.12
N GLU A 159 3.82 20.19 12.40
CA GLU A 159 5.14 20.12 11.77
C GLU A 159 5.84 18.77 12.00
N SER A 160 5.85 18.25 13.24
CA SER A 160 6.49 16.96 13.52
C SER A 160 5.86 15.80 12.75
N ASP A 161 4.52 15.77 12.68
CA ASP A 161 3.77 14.72 12.00
C ASP A 161 4.10 14.75 10.51
N LEU A 162 4.11 15.95 9.92
CA LEU A 162 4.46 16.19 8.52
C LEU A 162 5.84 15.63 8.18
N MET A 163 6.85 15.92 9.01
CA MET A 163 8.22 15.49 8.73
C MET A 163 8.36 13.98 8.70
N TYR A 164 7.78 13.27 9.69
CA TYR A 164 7.78 11.81 9.67
C TYR A 164 6.97 11.24 8.51
N TYR A 165 5.80 11.82 8.26
CA TYR A 165 4.87 11.35 7.24
C TYR A 165 5.48 11.43 5.84
N LEU A 166 5.97 12.60 5.43
CA LEU A 166 6.56 12.78 4.09
C LEU A 166 7.84 11.97 3.91
N ASP A 167 8.70 11.85 4.93
CA ASP A 167 9.92 11.04 4.87
C ASP A 167 9.60 9.55 4.67
N ALA A 168 8.64 9.01 5.44
CA ALA A 168 8.21 7.62 5.31
C ALA A 168 7.64 7.31 3.92
N TYR A 169 6.80 8.21 3.40
CA TYR A 169 6.17 8.04 2.07
C TYR A 169 7.18 8.13 0.95
N HIS A 170 8.11 9.10 1.02
CA HIS A 170 9.20 9.19 0.07
C HIS A 170 10.05 7.92 0.07
N LYS A 171 10.48 7.45 1.25
CA LYS A 171 11.26 6.20 1.37
C LYS A 171 10.52 4.98 0.84
N ASN A 172 9.18 4.92 1.00
CA ASN A 172 8.38 3.80 0.50
C ASN A 172 8.26 3.83 -1.03
N PHE A 173 7.87 4.98 -1.61
CA PHE A 173 7.59 5.09 -3.04
C PHE A 173 8.84 5.14 -3.91
N PHE A 174 9.97 5.54 -3.34
CA PHE A 174 11.27 5.59 -4.02
C PHE A 174 12.26 4.56 -3.48
N ALA A 175 11.77 3.48 -2.86
CA ALA A 175 12.62 2.36 -2.45
C ALA A 175 13.27 1.69 -3.68
N ASP A 176 14.55 1.29 -3.55
CA ASP A 176 15.29 0.61 -4.61
C ASP A 176 14.62 -0.69 -5.08
N GLN A 177 13.98 -1.39 -4.14
CA GLN A 177 13.21 -2.60 -4.40
C GLN A 177 11.73 -2.26 -4.23
N MET A 178 10.93 -2.56 -5.25
CA MET A 178 9.49 -2.32 -5.24
C MET A 178 8.74 -3.64 -5.38
N LEU A 179 7.70 -3.84 -4.58
CA LEU A 179 6.77 -4.96 -4.76
C LEU A 179 6.03 -4.80 -6.10
N PRO A 180 6.22 -5.70 -7.08
CA PRO A 180 5.51 -5.59 -8.35
C PRO A 180 4.04 -5.96 -8.20
N TYR A 181 3.17 -5.27 -8.94
CA TYR A 181 1.77 -5.69 -9.08
C TYR A 181 1.68 -6.84 -10.08
N LEU A 182 0.90 -7.88 -9.76
CA LEU A 182 0.59 -8.95 -10.69
C LEU A 182 -0.28 -8.37 -11.82
N ARG A 183 0.24 -8.32 -13.05
CA ARG A 183 -0.43 -7.69 -14.21
C ARG A 183 -0.63 -8.69 -15.34
N ILE A 184 -1.28 -9.81 -15.03
CA ILE A 184 -1.60 -10.89 -15.98
C ILE A 184 -3.10 -11.15 -16.03
N ASN A 185 -3.58 -11.85 -17.04
CA ASN A 185 -5.00 -12.18 -17.15
C ASN A 185 -5.41 -13.11 -15.99
N GLY A 186 -6.49 -12.75 -15.29
CA GLY A 186 -6.96 -13.50 -14.12
C GLY A 186 -6.28 -13.13 -12.81
N THR A 187 -5.49 -12.06 -12.77
CA THR A 187 -4.87 -11.50 -11.54
C THR A 187 -5.82 -11.47 -10.35
N GLU A 188 -7.08 -11.08 -10.56
CA GLU A 188 -8.10 -11.03 -9.52
C GLU A 188 -8.36 -12.39 -8.85
N GLU A 189 -8.30 -13.50 -9.58
CA GLU A 189 -8.49 -14.84 -9.00
C GLU A 189 -7.32 -15.24 -8.09
N TYR A 190 -6.10 -14.86 -8.45
CA TYR A 190 -4.92 -15.10 -7.59
C TYR A 190 -5.04 -14.31 -6.29
N TRP A 191 -5.41 -13.04 -6.38
CA TRP A 191 -5.62 -12.20 -5.19
C TRP A 191 -6.77 -12.70 -4.32
N ARG A 192 -7.89 -13.09 -4.93
CA ARG A 192 -9.03 -13.63 -4.19
C ARG A 192 -8.68 -14.92 -3.45
N ALA A 193 -7.95 -15.84 -4.09
CA ALA A 193 -7.49 -17.07 -3.46
C ALA A 193 -6.58 -16.78 -2.24
N LEU A 194 -5.62 -15.86 -2.41
CA LEU A 194 -4.76 -15.44 -1.31
C LEU A 194 -5.57 -14.79 -0.18
N ASP A 195 -6.42 -13.81 -0.50
CA ASP A 195 -7.20 -13.04 0.47
C ASP A 195 -8.13 -13.91 1.33
N GLN A 196 -8.79 -14.90 0.71
CA GLN A 196 -9.62 -15.87 1.42
C GLN A 196 -8.81 -16.70 2.42
N ASN A 197 -7.67 -17.25 2.00
CA ASN A 197 -6.82 -18.07 2.86
C ASN A 197 -6.16 -17.26 3.99
N LEU A 198 -5.77 -16.01 3.72
CA LEU A 198 -5.28 -15.09 4.74
C LEU A 198 -6.40 -14.74 5.75
N SER A 199 -7.60 -14.43 5.28
CA SER A 199 -8.74 -14.11 6.14
C SER A 199 -9.09 -15.26 7.09
N GLU A 200 -9.18 -16.49 6.56
CA GLU A 200 -9.41 -17.70 7.35
C GLU A 200 -8.30 -17.94 8.39
N THR A 201 -7.06 -17.60 8.06
CA THR A 201 -5.93 -17.63 9.01
C THR A 201 -6.12 -16.61 10.14
N MET A 202 -6.48 -15.37 9.79
CA MET A 202 -6.60 -14.28 10.77
C MET A 202 -7.72 -14.51 11.80
N ILE A 203 -8.77 -15.25 11.43
CA ILE A 203 -9.83 -15.67 12.36
C ILE A 203 -9.56 -17.05 13.01
N GLY A 204 -8.37 -17.62 12.78
CA GLY A 204 -7.91 -18.85 13.43
C GLY A 204 -8.51 -20.16 12.90
N ARG A 205 -9.24 -20.13 11.78
CA ARG A 205 -9.79 -21.33 11.13
C ARG A 205 -8.72 -22.15 10.40
N MET A 206 -7.63 -21.50 10.00
CA MET A 206 -6.51 -22.13 9.30
C MET A 206 -5.18 -21.73 9.95
N LYS A 207 -4.17 -22.62 9.90
CA LYS A 207 -2.81 -22.27 10.32
C LYS A 207 -2.03 -21.59 9.19
N PRO A 208 -1.06 -20.70 9.50
CA PRO A 208 -0.29 -19.98 8.49
C PRO A 208 0.30 -20.87 7.38
N LYS A 209 0.92 -21.99 7.74
CA LYS A 209 1.49 -22.92 6.75
C LYS A 209 0.42 -23.52 5.84
N GLU A 210 -0.68 -23.98 6.43
CA GLU A 210 -1.80 -24.58 5.70
C GLU A 210 -2.41 -23.59 4.70
N ALA A 211 -2.54 -22.32 5.09
CA ALA A 211 -3.07 -21.26 4.21
C ALA A 211 -2.17 -20.97 3.01
N LEU A 212 -0.85 -20.96 3.20
CA LEU A 212 0.08 -20.76 2.11
C LEU A 212 0.18 -22.00 1.21
N ASP A 213 0.14 -23.20 1.78
CA ASP A 213 0.08 -24.45 1.00
C ASP A 213 -1.19 -24.50 0.13
N ARG A 214 -2.34 -24.09 0.69
CA ARG A 214 -3.61 -24.01 -0.05
C ARG A 214 -3.58 -22.94 -1.14
N THR A 215 -3.07 -21.75 -0.83
CA THR A 215 -2.90 -20.67 -1.81
C THR A 215 -2.03 -21.13 -2.99
N TYR A 216 -0.92 -21.82 -2.71
CA TYR A 216 -0.04 -22.37 -3.73
C TYR A 216 -0.79 -23.36 -4.65
N LYS A 217 -1.59 -24.26 -4.08
CA LYS A 217 -2.40 -25.20 -4.86
C LYS A 217 -3.40 -24.47 -5.77
N GLU A 218 -4.17 -23.55 -5.21
CA GLU A 218 -5.20 -22.79 -5.95
C GLU A 218 -4.56 -21.93 -7.06
N TRP A 219 -3.40 -21.30 -6.80
CA TRP A 219 -2.65 -20.55 -7.81
C TRP A 219 -2.16 -21.43 -8.96
N ASN A 220 -1.72 -22.66 -8.69
CA ASN A 220 -1.37 -23.61 -9.75
C ASN A 220 -2.59 -24.00 -10.57
N GLU A 221 -3.73 -24.28 -9.95
CA GLU A 221 -4.98 -24.59 -10.66
C GLU A 221 -5.44 -23.42 -11.55
N ILE A 222 -5.32 -22.18 -11.08
CA ILE A 222 -5.59 -20.97 -11.88
C ILE A 222 -4.60 -20.88 -13.05
N THR A 223 -3.31 -21.11 -12.81
CA THR A 223 -2.25 -21.06 -13.84
C THR A 223 -2.50 -22.09 -14.93
N GLU A 224 -2.80 -23.33 -14.56
CA GLU A 224 -3.04 -24.42 -15.51
C GLU A 224 -4.31 -24.17 -16.34
N ARG A 225 -5.43 -23.81 -15.69
CA ARG A 225 -6.68 -23.48 -16.40
C ARG A 225 -6.52 -22.33 -17.40
N ARG A 226 -5.65 -21.36 -17.09
CA ARG A 226 -5.41 -20.18 -17.95
C ARG A 226 -4.29 -20.39 -18.97
N GLY A 227 -3.56 -21.49 -18.87
CA GLY A 227 -2.43 -21.83 -19.72
C GLY A 227 -1.13 -21.21 -19.24
N LYS A 228 -0.25 -22.04 -18.67
CA LYS A 228 1.05 -21.65 -18.09
C LYS A 228 1.91 -20.80 -19.03
N SER A 229 2.04 -21.19 -20.30
CA SER A 229 2.89 -20.47 -21.26
C SER A 229 2.38 -19.04 -21.52
N LYS A 230 1.06 -18.85 -21.59
CA LYS A 230 0.45 -17.53 -21.78
C LYS A 230 0.62 -16.66 -20.54
N GLN A 231 0.45 -17.24 -19.35
CA GLN A 231 0.68 -16.53 -18.09
C GLN A 231 2.14 -16.09 -17.95
N LEU A 232 3.09 -16.98 -18.30
CA LEU A 232 4.50 -16.67 -18.26
C LEU A 232 4.86 -15.53 -19.23
N GLU A 233 4.36 -15.58 -20.47
CA GLU A 233 4.56 -14.52 -21.46
C GLU A 233 4.03 -13.16 -20.95
N GLN A 234 2.80 -13.13 -20.43
CA GLN A 234 2.20 -11.92 -19.87
C GLN A 234 2.98 -11.41 -18.66
N TYR A 235 3.43 -12.30 -17.78
CA TYR A 235 4.21 -11.93 -16.61
C TYR A 235 5.56 -11.33 -17.00
N GLN A 236 6.27 -11.95 -17.94
CA GLN A 236 7.54 -11.45 -18.48
C GLN A 236 7.38 -10.07 -19.12
N GLN A 237 6.33 -9.87 -19.93
CA GLN A 237 6.01 -8.56 -20.49
C GLN A 237 5.69 -7.53 -19.38
N ALA A 238 4.90 -7.92 -18.39
CA ALA A 238 4.50 -7.06 -17.29
C ALA A 238 5.68 -6.59 -16.42
N VAL A 239 6.69 -7.44 -16.19
CA VAL A 239 7.88 -7.06 -15.41
C VAL A 239 9.02 -6.51 -16.28
N GLY A 240 8.80 -6.36 -17.60
CA GLY A 240 9.81 -5.87 -18.52
C GLY A 240 11.01 -6.82 -18.66
N TYR A 241 10.80 -8.13 -18.47
CA TYR A 241 11.85 -9.14 -18.55
C TYR A 241 12.53 -9.11 -19.93
N LYS A 242 13.85 -9.01 -19.93
CA LYS A 242 14.71 -9.13 -21.11
C LYS A 242 15.65 -10.30 -20.86
N LYS A 243 15.81 -11.16 -21.87
CA LYS A 243 16.76 -12.28 -21.84
C LYS A 243 18.20 -11.78 -21.86
#